data_AF-A0A9X4R3Y8-F1
#
_entry.id   AF-A0A9X4R3Y8-F1
#
_cell.length_a   1.000
_cell.length_b   1.000
_cell.length_c   1.000
_cell.angle_alpha   90.00
_cell.angle_beta   90.00
_cell.angle_gamma   90.00
#
_symmetry.space_group_name_H-M   'P 1'
#
loop_
_entity.id
_entity.type
_entity.pdbx_description
1 polymer ?
#
loop_
_entity_poly.entity_id
_entity_poly.type
_entity_poly.pdbx_seq_one_letter_code
_entity_poly.pdbx_strand_id
1 'polypeptide(L)'
;MSNALRPTPSTGAPTTATDDDWKATALIFRGQRQALIASNIANADTPKYQARDISFSAALEEASRVRPAAQPAPIATTAPGHLAPTLVAPRNTLQFAEYALPSQTSLDGNTVDIDRERASFAQNSILHQLAVASLDDELKEFKMAIADPRRA
;
A
#
# COMPACT_ATOMS: atom_id res chain seq x y z
N MET A 1 6.24 -19.18 -40.63
CA MET A 1 7.15 -18.04 -40.39
C MET A 1 6.29 -16.81 -40.15
N SER A 2 5.91 -16.55 -38.90
CA SER A 2 5.10 -15.38 -38.55
C SER A 2 5.79 -14.65 -37.41
N ASN A 3 6.38 -13.52 -37.78
CA ASN A 3 7.07 -12.55 -36.95
C ASN A 3 6.01 -11.71 -36.21
N ALA A 4 5.88 -11.89 -34.90
CA ALA A 4 5.01 -11.07 -34.05
C ALA A 4 5.88 -10.05 -33.30
N LEU A 5 5.70 -8.79 -33.72
CA LEU A 5 6.13 -7.54 -33.13
C LEU A 5 6.22 -7.59 -31.59
N ARG A 6 7.43 -7.38 -31.04
CA ARG A 6 7.59 -6.90 -29.66
C ARG A 6 7.23 -5.41 -29.63
N PRO A 7 6.32 -4.94 -28.76
CA PRO A 7 6.16 -3.51 -28.53
C PRO A 7 7.35 -2.99 -27.73
N THR A 8 8.08 -2.03 -28.30
CA THR A 8 9.05 -1.20 -27.56
C THR A 8 8.28 -0.16 -26.74
N PRO A 9 8.57 0.03 -25.43
CA PRO A 9 7.99 1.15 -24.70
C PRO A 9 8.58 2.48 -25.20
N SER A 10 7.67 3.33 -25.69
CA SER A 10 7.90 4.69 -26.17
C SER A 10 8.28 5.63 -25.03
N THR A 11 9.37 6.37 -25.21
CA THR A 11 9.80 7.52 -24.41
C THR A 11 8.76 8.67 -24.45
N GLY A 12 8.36 9.21 -23.30
CA GLY A 12 7.61 10.47 -23.23
C GLY A 12 7.19 10.92 -21.83
N ALA A 13 7.93 11.89 -21.25
CA ALA A 13 7.53 12.88 -20.21
C ALA A 13 7.05 12.37 -18.81
N PRO A 14 7.09 13.22 -17.74
CA PRO A 14 7.49 12.81 -16.39
C PRO A 14 6.48 11.89 -15.68
N THR A 15 6.95 10.72 -15.26
CA THR A 15 6.20 9.69 -14.51
C THR A 15 6.06 9.99 -13.01
N THR A 16 6.48 11.16 -12.55
CA THR A 16 6.63 11.47 -11.11
C THR A 16 5.35 11.30 -10.30
N ALA A 17 4.18 11.62 -10.88
CA ALA A 17 2.90 11.46 -10.17
C ALA A 17 2.56 10.01 -9.78
N THR A 18 3.02 9.02 -10.55
CA THR A 18 2.82 7.59 -10.24
C THR A 18 3.88 7.09 -9.26
N ASP A 19 5.09 7.64 -9.33
CA ASP A 19 6.19 7.31 -8.43
C ASP A 19 5.96 7.82 -7.00
N ASP A 20 5.29 8.95 -6.84
CA ASP A 20 5.00 9.52 -5.52
C ASP A 20 3.80 8.82 -4.86
N ASP A 21 2.81 8.37 -5.64
CA ASP A 21 1.62 7.65 -5.14
C ASP A 21 2.00 6.30 -4.50
N TRP A 22 2.98 5.57 -5.05
CA TRP A 22 3.37 4.28 -4.47
C TRP A 22 4.15 4.44 -3.16
N LYS A 23 4.98 5.47 -3.01
CA LYS A 23 5.72 5.73 -1.76
C LYS A 23 4.78 6.10 -0.62
N ALA A 24 3.83 7.02 -0.89
CA ALA A 24 2.79 7.39 0.06
C ALA A 24 1.94 6.16 0.45
N THR A 25 1.56 5.34 -0.54
CA THR A 25 0.83 4.09 -0.30
C THR A 25 1.66 3.10 0.53
N ALA A 26 2.97 2.98 0.26
CA ALA A 26 3.87 2.11 1.02
C ALA A 26 3.99 2.57 2.47
N LEU A 27 4.12 3.87 2.75
CA LEU A 27 4.16 4.41 4.11
C LEU A 27 2.89 4.06 4.90
N ILE A 28 1.72 4.31 4.30
CA ILE A 28 0.42 3.98 4.91
C ILE A 28 0.34 2.49 5.22
N PHE A 29 0.75 1.65 4.28
CA PHE A 29 0.75 0.20 4.45
C PHE A 29 1.67 -0.27 5.57
N ARG A 30 2.88 0.31 5.67
CA ARG A 30 3.83 0.02 6.75
C ARG A 30 3.28 0.41 8.12
N GLY A 31 2.63 1.57 8.23
CA GLY A 31 1.98 2.01 9.46
C GLY A 31 0.87 1.05 9.90
N GLN A 32 0.06 0.58 8.96
CA GLN A 32 -1.01 -0.37 9.25
C GLN A 32 -0.49 -1.76 9.62
N ARG A 33 0.54 -2.24 8.91
CA ARG A 33 1.18 -3.50 9.27
C ARG A 33 1.77 -3.45 10.68
N GLN A 34 2.33 -2.30 11.09
CA GLN A 34 2.82 -2.11 12.46
C GLN A 34 1.69 -2.25 13.49
N ALA A 35 0.53 -1.65 13.21
CA ALA A 35 -0.66 -1.78 14.08
C ALA A 35 -1.18 -3.22 14.13
N LEU A 36 -1.12 -3.96 13.01
CA LEU A 36 -1.53 -5.36 12.95
C LEU A 36 -0.60 -6.28 13.75
N ILE A 37 0.72 -6.13 13.58
CA ILE A 37 1.72 -6.88 14.36
C ILE A 37 1.57 -6.58 15.86
N ALA A 38 1.35 -5.31 16.23
CA ALA A 38 1.10 -4.94 17.62
C ALA A 38 -0.18 -5.62 18.17
N SER A 39 -1.23 -5.71 17.36
CA SER A 39 -2.46 -6.44 17.72
C SER A 39 -2.21 -7.94 17.88
N ASN A 40 -1.43 -8.57 16.99
CA ASN A 40 -1.08 -9.98 17.10
C ASN A 40 -0.29 -10.24 18.40
N ILE A 41 0.72 -9.42 18.69
CA ILE A 41 1.54 -9.53 19.92
C ILE A 41 0.67 -9.35 21.17
N ALA A 42 -0.23 -8.37 21.19
CA ALA A 42 -1.13 -8.14 22.32
C ALA A 42 -2.09 -9.31 22.59
N ASN A 43 -2.43 -10.07 21.55
CA ASN A 43 -3.30 -11.24 21.63
C ASN A 43 -2.54 -12.57 21.63
N ALA A 44 -1.21 -12.55 21.81
CA ALA A 44 -0.38 -13.75 21.79
C ALA A 44 -0.69 -14.74 22.93
N ASP A 45 -1.31 -14.28 24.01
CA ASP A 45 -1.75 -15.15 25.11
C ASP A 45 -3.28 -15.39 25.11
N THR A 46 -3.96 -15.04 24.00
CA THR A 46 -5.41 -15.23 23.85
C THR A 46 -5.70 -16.58 23.18
N PRO A 47 -6.39 -17.51 23.86
CA PRO A 47 -6.74 -18.81 23.26
C PRO A 47 -7.55 -18.66 21.97
N LYS A 48 -7.33 -19.55 21.00
CA LYS A 48 -8.01 -19.55 19.67
C LYS A 48 -7.80 -18.29 18.82
N TYR A 49 -6.85 -17.43 19.15
CA TYR A 49 -6.56 -16.26 18.32
C TYR A 49 -5.88 -16.65 17.00
N GLN A 50 -6.21 -15.93 15.92
CA GLN A 50 -5.61 -16.15 14.61
C GLN A 50 -4.86 -14.90 14.16
N ALA A 51 -3.54 -15.04 14.02
CA ALA A 51 -2.66 -13.99 13.53
C ALA A 51 -3.03 -13.56 12.11
N ARG A 52 -2.97 -12.26 11.86
CA ARG A 52 -3.22 -11.64 10.55
C ARG A 52 -2.00 -10.85 10.10
N ASP A 53 -1.69 -10.88 8.82
CA ASP A 53 -0.62 -10.09 8.22
C ASP A 53 -1.11 -9.44 6.92
N ILE A 54 -0.47 -8.35 6.50
CA ILE A 54 -0.82 -7.66 5.26
C ILE A 54 0.18 -8.02 4.18
N SER A 55 -0.31 -8.61 3.08
CA SER A 55 0.51 -8.99 1.92
C SER A 55 0.72 -7.78 1.00
N PHE A 56 1.88 -7.13 1.12
CA PHE A 56 2.22 -5.97 0.26
C PHE A 56 2.32 -6.36 -1.21
N SER A 57 2.81 -7.56 -1.50
CA SER A 57 2.87 -8.09 -2.87
C SER A 57 1.48 -8.23 -3.49
N ALA A 58 0.48 -8.71 -2.73
CA ALA A 58 -0.89 -8.80 -3.20
C ALA A 58 -1.49 -7.40 -3.45
N ALA A 59 -1.22 -6.45 -2.56
CA ALA A 59 -1.64 -5.05 -2.74
C ALA A 59 -1.00 -4.40 -3.97
N LEU A 60 0.29 -4.65 -4.21
CA LEU A 60 1.02 -4.14 -5.36
C LEU A 60 0.51 -4.78 -6.66
N GLU A 61 0.26 -6.09 -6.64
CA GLU A 61 -0.30 -6.78 -7.81
C GLU A 61 -1.67 -6.20 -8.16
N GLU A 62 -2.54 -5.98 -7.17
CA GLU A 62 -3.86 -5.36 -7.38
C GLU A 62 -3.77 -3.89 -7.85
N ALA A 63 -2.83 -3.11 -7.32
CA ALA A 63 -2.60 -1.74 -7.77
C ALA A 63 -2.02 -1.68 -9.19
N SER A 64 -1.19 -2.66 -9.57
CA SER A 64 -0.60 -2.79 -10.91
C SER A 64 -1.60 -3.30 -11.95
N ARG A 65 -2.65 -4.00 -11.51
CA ARG A 65 -3.77 -4.34 -12.37
C ARG A 65 -4.47 -3.04 -12.72
N VAL A 66 -4.27 -2.58 -13.96
CA VAL A 66 -5.07 -1.51 -14.56
C VAL A 66 -6.51 -2.00 -14.61
N ARG A 67 -7.24 -1.79 -13.52
CA ARG A 67 -8.67 -2.04 -13.47
C ARG A 67 -9.28 -0.96 -14.36
N PRO A 68 -9.93 -1.31 -15.50
CA PRO A 68 -10.82 -0.33 -16.11
C PRO A 68 -11.78 0.07 -15.00
N ALA A 69 -11.76 1.35 -14.62
CA ALA A 69 -12.58 1.87 -13.55
C ALA A 69 -13.97 1.28 -13.73
N ALA A 70 -14.44 0.50 -12.76
CA ALA A 70 -15.80 -0.02 -12.79
C ALA A 70 -16.67 1.21 -13.02
N GLN A 71 -17.33 1.27 -14.18
CA GLN A 71 -18.14 2.42 -14.55
C GLN A 71 -19.11 2.61 -13.38
N PRO A 72 -19.04 3.76 -12.67
CA PRO A 72 -19.97 4.01 -11.59
C PRO A 72 -21.36 3.85 -12.18
N ALA A 73 -22.21 3.03 -11.55
CA ALA A 73 -23.60 2.92 -11.98
C ALA A 73 -24.16 4.34 -12.06
N PRO A 74 -24.74 4.76 -13.21
CA PRO A 74 -25.20 6.12 -13.38
C PRO A 74 -26.31 6.38 -12.37
N ILE A 75 -26.01 7.23 -11.40
CA ILE A 75 -26.98 7.73 -10.42
C ILE A 75 -27.72 8.88 -11.07
N ALA A 76 -29.05 8.84 -11.01
CA ALA A 76 -29.91 9.82 -11.65
C ALA A 76 -29.69 11.22 -11.04
N THR A 77 -29.23 12.17 -11.85
CA THR A 77 -29.17 13.58 -11.47
C THR A 77 -30.56 14.19 -11.63
N THR A 78 -31.02 14.97 -10.63
CA THR A 78 -32.38 15.55 -10.63
C THR A 78 -32.49 16.86 -11.42
N ALA A 79 -31.38 17.53 -11.74
CA ALA A 79 -31.38 18.74 -12.54
C ALA A 79 -30.09 18.92 -13.37
N PRO A 80 -30.15 19.62 -14.51
CA PRO A 80 -28.98 19.98 -15.30
C PRO A 80 -28.05 20.87 -14.46
N GLY A 81 -26.83 20.42 -14.19
CA GLY A 81 -25.85 21.12 -13.34
C GLY A 81 -25.48 20.38 -12.05
N HIS A 82 -26.17 19.28 -11.72
CA HIS A 82 -25.72 18.41 -10.64
C HIS A 82 -24.46 17.64 -11.06
N LEU A 83 -23.38 17.80 -10.28
CA LEU A 83 -22.17 17.00 -10.42
C LEU A 83 -22.48 15.56 -9.99
N ALA A 84 -22.19 14.59 -10.85
CA ALA A 84 -22.18 13.19 -10.43
C ALA A 84 -21.12 13.03 -9.32
N PRO A 85 -21.45 12.42 -8.16
CA PRO A 85 -20.46 12.24 -7.13
C PRO A 85 -19.39 11.30 -7.67
N THR A 86 -18.15 11.80 -7.73
CA THR A 86 -16.98 10.96 -7.96
C THR A 86 -16.79 10.13 -6.70
N LEU A 87 -17.24 8.88 -6.73
CA LEU A 87 -16.98 7.92 -5.68
C LEU A 87 -15.49 7.55 -5.73
N VAL A 88 -14.66 8.33 -5.04
CA VAL A 88 -13.33 7.88 -4.66
C VAL A 88 -13.57 6.83 -3.58
N ALA A 89 -13.52 5.55 -3.95
CA ALA A 89 -13.54 4.48 -2.97
C ALA A 89 -12.38 4.74 -1.99
N PRO A 90 -12.63 4.80 -0.67
CA PRO A 90 -11.53 4.87 0.28
C PRO A 90 -10.62 3.66 0.01
N ARG A 91 -9.33 3.90 -0.19
CA ARG A 91 -8.34 2.81 -0.34
C ARG A 91 -8.31 2.04 0.98
N ASN A 92 -9.17 1.04 1.11
CA ASN A 92 -9.22 0.17 2.28
C ASN A 92 -8.13 -0.88 2.15
N THR A 93 -6.97 -0.55 2.66
CA THR A 93 -5.78 -1.40 2.68
C THR A 93 -5.90 -2.59 3.66
N LEU A 94 -6.88 -2.59 4.58
CA LEU A 94 -7.22 -3.80 5.36
C LEU A 94 -7.87 -4.89 4.50
N GLN A 95 -8.27 -4.57 3.27
CA GLN A 95 -8.70 -5.57 2.29
C GLN A 95 -7.57 -6.56 1.93
N PHE A 96 -6.31 -6.20 2.18
CA PHE A 96 -5.15 -7.05 1.95
C PHE A 96 -4.66 -7.76 3.24
N ALA A 97 -5.40 -7.64 4.35
CA ALA A 97 -5.09 -8.38 5.57
C ALA A 97 -5.50 -9.84 5.40
N GLU A 98 -4.51 -10.71 5.24
CA GLU A 98 -4.65 -12.15 5.09
C GLU A 98 -4.34 -12.85 6.43
N TYR A 99 -4.86 -14.05 6.62
CA TYR A 99 -4.44 -14.88 7.75
C TYR A 99 -2.96 -15.23 7.57
N ALA A 100 -2.15 -14.98 8.60
CA ALA A 100 -0.74 -15.34 8.55
C ALA A 100 -0.62 -16.86 8.50
N LEU A 101 0.23 -17.38 7.60
CA LEU A 101 0.56 -18.81 7.54
C LEU A 101 1.15 -19.21 8.91
N PRO A 102 0.49 -20.10 9.68
CA PRO A 102 0.97 -20.50 10.98
C PRO A 102 2.32 -21.21 10.82
N SER A 103 3.38 -20.71 11.48
CA SER A 103 4.65 -21.44 11.60
C SER A 103 4.52 -22.59 12.60
N GLN A 104 3.77 -22.37 13.69
CA GLN A 104 3.30 -23.38 14.62
C GLN A 104 1.95 -22.96 15.21
N THR A 105 1.01 -23.89 15.31
CA THR A 105 -0.23 -23.69 16.07
C THR A 105 0.02 -24.19 17.48
N SER A 106 -0.18 -23.33 18.47
CA SER A 106 -0.11 -23.69 19.88
C SER A 106 -1.21 -24.71 20.23
N LEU A 107 -1.01 -25.45 21.32
CA LEU A 107 -1.93 -26.51 21.77
C LEU A 107 -3.35 -25.99 22.07
N ASP A 108 -3.48 -24.69 22.31
CA ASP A 108 -4.72 -23.94 22.58
C ASP A 108 -5.41 -23.39 21.32
N GLY A 109 -4.86 -23.65 20.13
CA GLY A 109 -5.38 -23.18 18.86
C GLY A 109 -5.01 -21.73 18.52
N ASN A 110 -4.08 -21.12 19.26
CA ASN A 110 -3.49 -19.85 18.87
C ASN A 110 -2.46 -20.03 17.74
N THR A 111 -2.50 -19.18 16.72
CA THR A 111 -1.54 -19.20 15.59
C THR A 111 -0.47 -18.11 15.67
N VAL A 112 -0.45 -17.32 16.74
CA VAL A 112 0.56 -16.27 16.98
C VAL A 112 1.86 -16.88 17.48
N ASP A 113 2.96 -16.48 16.84
CA ASP A 113 4.33 -16.82 17.23
C ASP A 113 5.06 -15.53 17.62
N ILE A 114 5.31 -15.34 18.92
CA ILE A 114 5.88 -14.09 19.46
C ILE A 114 7.24 -13.76 18.84
N ASP A 115 8.09 -14.75 18.61
CA ASP A 115 9.44 -14.50 18.11
C ASP A 115 9.39 -14.09 16.64
N ARG A 116 8.50 -14.72 15.86
CA ARG A 116 8.20 -14.29 14.49
C ARG A 116 7.60 -12.89 14.43
N GLU A 117 6.65 -12.58 15.31
CA GLU A 117 6.00 -11.25 15.35
C GLU A 117 6.99 -10.16 15.74
N ARG A 118 7.90 -10.42 16.69
CA ARG A 118 8.99 -9.51 17.05
C ARG A 118 9.94 -9.26 15.89
N ALA A 119 10.33 -10.31 15.16
CA ALA A 119 11.18 -10.17 13.98
C ALA A 119 10.48 -9.34 12.88
N SER A 120 9.19 -9.61 12.64
CA SER A 120 8.37 -8.88 11.68
C SER A 120 8.18 -7.41 12.08
N PHE A 121 8.03 -7.13 13.38
CA PHE A 121 7.95 -5.77 13.91
C PHE A 121 9.24 -4.99 13.68
N ALA A 122 10.39 -5.61 13.96
CA ALA A 122 11.71 -5.00 13.75
C ALA A 122 11.93 -4.69 12.26
N GLN A 123 11.64 -5.66 11.39
CA GLN A 123 11.74 -5.48 9.94
C GLN A 123 10.83 -4.34 9.44
N ASN A 124 9.57 -4.32 9.89
CA ASN A 124 8.63 -3.29 9.48
C ASN A 124 9.01 -1.91 10.00
N SER A 125 9.59 -1.82 11.20
CA SER A 125 10.09 -0.56 11.77
C SER A 125 11.21 0.03 10.91
N ILE A 126 12.17 -0.79 10.47
CA ILE A 126 13.25 -0.36 9.55
C ILE A 126 12.67 0.15 8.23
N LEU A 127 11.74 -0.60 7.64
CA LEU A 127 11.11 -0.23 6.36
C LEU A 127 10.25 1.03 6.47
N HIS A 128 9.57 1.23 7.61
CA HIS A 128 8.80 2.44 7.89
C HIS A 128 9.73 3.65 8.01
N GLN A 129 10.83 3.53 8.76
CA GLN A 129 11.83 4.60 8.87
C GLN A 129 12.43 4.96 7.51
N LEU A 130 12.73 3.96 6.67
CA LEU A 130 13.21 4.18 5.31
C LEU A 130 12.18 4.92 4.44
N ALA A 131 10.89 4.55 4.55
CA ALA A 131 9.81 5.21 3.82
C ALA A 131 9.66 6.68 4.22
N VAL A 132 9.76 6.98 5.52
CA VAL A 132 9.76 8.37 6.01
C VAL A 132 10.98 9.15 5.50
N ALA A 133 12.18 8.57 5.61
CA ALA A 133 13.40 9.23 5.16
C ALA A 133 13.35 9.56 3.65
N SER A 134 12.78 8.67 2.83
CA SER A 134 12.61 8.93 1.40
C SER A 134 11.70 10.13 1.11
N LEU A 135 10.65 10.37 1.91
CA LEU A 135 9.78 11.54 1.76
C LEU A 135 10.49 12.84 2.17
N ASP A 136 11.32 12.77 3.21
CA ASP A 136 12.11 13.92 3.66
C ASP A 136 13.14 14.35 2.59
N ASP A 137 13.80 13.39 1.94
CA ASP A 137 14.75 13.66 0.85
C ASP A 137 14.08 14.33 -0.36
N GLU A 138 12.88 13.87 -0.73
CA GLU A 138 12.10 14.42 -1.84
C GLU A 138 11.58 15.82 -1.54
N LEU A 139 11.09 16.06 -0.31
CA LEU A 139 10.68 17.38 0.13
C LEU A 139 11.87 18.36 0.10
N LYS A 140 13.08 17.89 0.43
CA LYS A 140 14.29 18.69 0.35
C LYS A 140 14.65 19.03 -1.09
N GLU A 141 14.56 18.07 -2.01
CA GLU A 141 14.76 18.30 -3.45
C GLU A 141 13.76 19.32 -4.02
N PHE A 142 12.48 19.18 -3.69
CA PHE A 142 11.44 20.12 -4.09
C PHE A 142 11.69 21.54 -3.55
N LYS A 143 12.06 21.66 -2.27
CA LYS A 143 12.45 22.95 -1.67
C LYS A 143 13.64 23.57 -2.38
N MET A 144 14.66 22.78 -2.73
CA MET A 144 15.82 23.27 -3.48
C MET A 144 15.42 23.75 -4.88
N ALA A 145 14.55 23.02 -5.58
CA ALA A 145 14.09 23.37 -6.92
C ALA A 145 13.28 24.69 -6.95
N ILE A 146 12.43 24.93 -5.95
CA ILE A 146 11.66 26.19 -5.84
C ILE A 146 12.55 27.36 -5.40
N ALA A 147 13.56 27.08 -4.57
CA ALA A 147 14.43 28.11 -4.03
C ALA A 147 15.52 28.59 -5.01
N ASP A 148 15.74 27.93 -6.16
CA ASP A 148 16.75 28.36 -7.15
C ASP A 148 16.22 29.50 -8.05
N PRO A 149 16.71 30.75 -7.90
CA PRO A 149 16.25 31.87 -8.70
C PRO A 149 16.87 31.92 -10.11
N ARG A 150 17.80 31.02 -10.48
CA ARG A 150 18.52 31.09 -11.78
C ARG A 150 17.77 30.41 -12.94
N ARG A 151 16.53 29.98 -12.73
CA ARG A 151 15.67 29.30 -13.73
C ARG A 151 14.40 30.08 -14.11
N ALA A 152 14.24 31.33 -13.68
CA ALA A 152 13.13 32.22 -14.06
C ALA A 152 13.57 33.27 -15.10
#